data_AF-V6KZG0-F1
#
_entry.id   AF-V6KZG0-F1
#
_cell.length_a   1.000
_cell.length_b   1.000
_cell.length_c   1.000
_cell.angle_alpha   90.00
_cell.angle_beta   90.00
_cell.angle_gamma   90.00
#
_symmetry.space_group_name_H-M   'P 1'
#
loop_
_entity.id
_entity.type
_entity.pdbx_description
1 polymer ?
#
loop_
_entity_poly.entity_id
_entity_poly.type
_entity_poly.pdbx_seq_one_letter_code
_entity_poly.pdbx_strand_id
1 'polypeptide(L)'
;MQRDVVVVLSVTSRPEGRASAVTKEAALFRRRILALAMAVFGLVFVAAPAQAAVGQGSEGASQAAPTGCTSWIEWVHEGNSHYYGRAKVQCDTGSYRVKAQCRNLQTGVGYVVTGTQVVSAPNVATVTCYSGNVAESVHAVAEPPAAGVTGCTSWIEWVHQGNNHYYGRAKVQCDTGSYRVKAQCRNLQTGVGYVVYGTQVVSAPNVATVLCYSGNVAESVQAVPQ
;
A
#
# COMPACT_ATOMS: atom_id res chain seq x y z
N MET A 1 -9.38 37.60 10.34
CA MET A 1 -9.64 36.15 10.38
C MET A 1 -8.30 35.46 10.59
N GLN A 2 -8.02 35.12 11.83
CA GLN A 2 -6.72 34.67 12.32
C GLN A 2 -6.70 33.13 12.24
N ARG A 3 -5.71 32.57 11.52
CA ARG A 3 -5.54 31.12 11.39
C ARG A 3 -4.56 30.67 12.46
N ASP A 4 -5.03 29.90 13.44
CA ASP A 4 -4.16 29.21 14.38
C ASP A 4 -3.54 28.00 13.68
N VAL A 5 -2.24 28.09 13.41
CA VAL A 5 -1.41 27.00 12.91
C VAL A 5 -0.79 26.32 14.13
N VAL A 6 -1.30 25.14 14.49
CA VAL A 6 -0.69 24.32 15.54
C VAL A 6 0.40 23.45 14.92
N VAL A 7 1.66 23.84 15.12
CA VAL A 7 2.83 23.00 14.84
C VAL A 7 3.08 22.14 16.07
N VAL A 8 2.86 20.82 15.97
CA VAL A 8 3.26 19.89 17.05
C VAL A 8 4.72 19.51 16.84
N LEU A 9 5.57 20.09 17.69
CA LEU A 9 6.97 19.72 17.86
C LEU A 9 7.09 18.34 18.52
N SER A 10 7.92 17.48 17.94
CA SER A 10 8.34 16.20 18.50
C SER A 10 9.18 16.41 19.77
N VAL A 11 8.72 15.88 20.89
CA VAL A 11 9.51 15.81 22.13
C VAL A 11 10.03 14.39 22.33
N THR A 12 11.33 14.23 22.10
CA THR A 12 12.14 13.15 22.66
C THR A 12 12.38 13.39 24.14
N SER A 13 11.96 12.48 25.01
CA SER A 13 12.48 12.37 26.38
C SER A 13 12.77 10.90 26.75
N ARG A 14 13.89 10.73 27.44
CA ARG A 14 14.62 9.48 27.72
C ARG A 14 13.90 8.56 28.71
N PRO A 15 14.21 7.24 28.72
CA PRO A 15 13.78 6.34 29.79
C PRO A 15 14.81 6.29 30.94
N GLU A 16 14.39 6.65 32.14
CA GLU A 16 14.93 6.16 33.42
C GLU A 16 13.93 5.07 33.88
N GLY A 17 14.27 3.81 34.15
CA GLY A 17 15.37 3.33 34.97
C GLY A 17 14.76 2.64 36.20
N ARG A 18 14.40 1.35 36.09
CA ARG A 18 14.35 0.45 37.26
C ARG A 18 14.60 -1.00 36.86
N ALA A 19 15.73 -1.50 37.35
CA ALA A 19 16.22 -2.85 37.20
C ALA A 19 15.81 -3.74 38.39
N SER A 20 15.52 -5.01 38.12
CA SER A 20 16.01 -6.20 38.85
C SER A 20 15.29 -7.42 38.28
N ALA A 21 15.97 -8.23 37.46
CA ALA A 21 16.76 -9.42 37.84
C ALA A 21 15.84 -10.65 37.80
N VAL A 22 16.10 -11.70 37.00
CA VAL A 22 16.98 -12.84 37.31
C VAL A 22 16.75 -13.81 36.12
N THR A 23 17.63 -13.96 35.13
CA THR A 23 18.79 -14.89 34.99
C THR A 23 18.58 -15.84 33.80
N LYS A 24 19.68 -16.14 33.08
CA LYS A 24 19.87 -17.20 32.05
C LYS A 24 19.12 -16.92 30.74
N GLU A 25 19.72 -16.72 29.57
CA GLU A 25 20.90 -17.34 28.98
C GLU A 25 21.57 -16.36 28.00
N ALA A 26 22.83 -16.03 28.26
CA ALA A 26 23.70 -15.39 27.29
C ALA A 26 24.71 -16.44 26.84
N ALA A 27 24.51 -17.04 25.66
CA ALA A 27 25.59 -17.66 24.92
C ALA A 27 25.15 -17.93 23.47
N LEU A 28 26.02 -17.56 22.53
CA LEU A 28 26.13 -18.17 21.20
C LEU A 28 25.03 -17.88 20.17
N PHE A 29 25.13 -16.76 19.45
CA PHE A 29 25.26 -16.83 17.98
C PHE A 29 25.78 -15.52 17.38
N ARG A 30 26.95 -15.08 17.85
CA ARG A 30 27.76 -14.04 17.18
C ARG A 30 28.99 -14.75 16.63
N ARG A 31 29.02 -15.05 15.32
CA ARG A 31 30.22 -15.08 14.45
C ARG A 31 30.03 -15.94 13.17
N ARG A 32 30.55 -15.38 12.07
CA ARG A 32 30.92 -15.98 10.76
C ARG A 32 29.72 -16.18 9.83
N ILE A 33 29.76 -15.81 8.55
CA ILE A 33 30.80 -16.10 7.56
C ILE A 33 30.93 -14.94 6.55
N LEU A 34 32.19 -14.57 6.32
CA LEU A 34 32.71 -13.72 5.26
C LEU A 34 32.68 -14.45 3.90
N ALA A 35 32.58 -13.64 2.84
CA ALA A 35 33.18 -13.81 1.52
C ALA A 35 32.77 -15.02 0.66
N LEU A 36 32.25 -14.73 -0.52
CA LEU A 36 32.81 -15.31 -1.75
C LEU A 36 32.70 -14.28 -2.89
N ALA A 37 33.85 -13.96 -3.46
CA ALA A 37 34.03 -13.20 -4.69
C ALA A 37 34.71 -14.11 -5.72
N MET A 38 34.65 -13.69 -7.00
CA MET A 38 35.33 -14.25 -8.18
C MET A 38 34.65 -15.51 -8.74
N ALA A 39 34.47 -15.74 -10.04
CA ALA A 39 34.91 -15.13 -11.30
C ALA A 39 33.85 -15.52 -12.39
N VAL A 40 33.84 -15.14 -13.66
CA VAL A 40 34.87 -15.22 -14.71
C VAL A 40 34.34 -14.47 -15.94
N PHE A 41 35.29 -13.87 -16.65
CA PHE A 41 35.26 -13.35 -18.02
C PHE A 41 34.45 -14.16 -19.05
N GLY A 42 33.80 -13.45 -19.98
CA GLY A 42 33.22 -14.05 -21.19
C GLY A 42 32.84 -13.00 -22.22
N LEU A 43 33.85 -12.40 -22.86
CA LEU A 43 33.71 -11.59 -24.08
C LEU A 43 33.26 -12.47 -25.25
N VAL A 44 32.11 -12.16 -25.85
CA VAL A 44 31.85 -12.49 -27.25
C VAL A 44 31.23 -11.27 -27.92
N PHE A 45 32.02 -10.60 -28.76
CA PHE A 45 31.55 -9.67 -29.77
C PHE A 45 30.91 -10.47 -30.91
N VAL A 46 29.64 -10.20 -31.22
CA VAL A 46 29.06 -10.51 -32.54
C VAL A 46 28.41 -9.24 -33.07
N ALA A 47 28.89 -8.79 -34.23
CA ALA A 47 28.37 -7.65 -34.96
C ALA A 47 27.32 -8.09 -35.99
N ALA A 48 26.19 -7.36 -36.01
CA ALA A 48 25.26 -7.06 -37.12
C ALA A 48 24.48 -8.25 -37.78
N PRO A 49 23.23 -8.03 -38.25
CA PRO A 49 22.93 -7.07 -39.30
C PRO A 49 21.82 -6.06 -38.97
N ALA A 50 21.89 -4.94 -39.70
CA ALA A 50 20.87 -3.91 -39.79
C ALA A 50 19.48 -4.50 -40.09
N GLN A 51 18.50 -4.12 -39.28
CA GLN A 51 17.09 -4.35 -39.56
C GLN A 51 16.39 -3.00 -39.63
N ALA A 52 15.54 -2.93 -40.66
CA ALA A 52 14.86 -1.79 -41.21
C ALA A 52 14.27 -0.82 -40.17
N ALA A 53 14.38 0.47 -40.50
CA ALA A 53 13.55 1.52 -39.94
C ALA A 53 12.08 1.16 -40.15
N VAL A 54 11.44 0.66 -39.10
CA VAL A 54 9.98 0.56 -39.01
C VAL A 54 9.48 1.93 -38.59
N GLY A 55 8.47 2.41 -39.30
CA GLY A 55 7.97 3.78 -39.23
C GLY A 55 7.70 4.26 -37.81
N GLN A 56 8.00 5.55 -37.59
CA GLN A 56 7.53 6.32 -36.45
C GLN A 56 6.00 6.34 -36.45
N GLY A 57 5.39 5.29 -35.90
CA GLY A 57 4.20 5.48 -35.11
C GLY A 57 4.65 6.22 -33.86
N SER A 58 4.05 7.36 -33.57
CA SER A 58 4.23 8.07 -32.31
C SER A 58 3.81 7.14 -31.17
N GLU A 59 4.72 6.28 -30.70
CA GLU A 59 4.66 5.68 -29.39
C GLU A 59 4.60 6.85 -28.42
N GLY A 60 3.41 7.08 -27.85
CA GLY A 60 3.23 8.06 -26.79
C GLY A 60 4.30 7.79 -25.76
N ALA A 61 5.21 8.75 -25.59
CA ALA A 61 6.34 8.63 -24.69
C ALA A 61 5.83 8.06 -23.36
N SER A 62 6.34 6.89 -22.97
CA SER A 62 6.02 6.31 -21.67
C SER A 62 6.45 7.34 -20.63
N GLN A 63 5.49 8.07 -20.07
CA GLN A 63 5.76 9.06 -19.04
C GLN A 63 6.45 8.31 -17.89
N ALA A 64 7.61 8.81 -17.47
CA ALA A 64 8.34 8.19 -16.38
C ALA A 64 7.45 8.09 -15.13
N ALA A 65 7.46 6.93 -14.47
CA ALA A 65 6.76 6.73 -13.22
C ALA A 65 7.20 7.80 -12.20
N PRO A 66 6.29 8.30 -11.35
CA PRO A 66 6.64 9.32 -10.38
C PRO A 66 7.68 8.77 -9.40
N THR A 67 8.70 9.58 -9.09
CA THR A 67 9.79 9.21 -8.18
C THR A 67 9.95 10.23 -7.07
N GLY A 68 10.61 9.85 -5.98
CA GLY A 68 10.81 10.75 -4.83
C GLY A 68 9.51 11.10 -4.09
N CYS A 69 8.49 10.24 -4.18
CA CYS A 69 7.18 10.54 -3.60
C CYS A 69 7.20 10.50 -2.07
N THR A 70 6.83 11.62 -1.46
CA THR A 70 6.51 11.74 -0.04
C THR A 70 4.99 11.81 0.12
N SER A 71 4.44 10.97 0.98
CA SER A 71 3.01 10.92 1.30
C SER A 71 2.75 11.27 2.75
N TRP A 72 1.68 12.00 3.03
CA TRP A 72 1.27 12.30 4.39
C TRP A 72 -0.25 12.43 4.50
N ILE A 73 -0.73 12.35 5.74
CA ILE A 73 -2.15 12.47 6.07
C ILE A 73 -2.30 13.71 6.96
N GLU A 74 -3.20 14.60 6.55
CA GLU A 74 -3.64 15.74 7.34
C GLU A 74 -5.01 15.42 7.94
N TRP A 75 -5.15 15.68 9.23
CA TRP A 75 -6.44 15.63 9.91
C TRP A 75 -7.13 16.96 9.78
N VAL A 76 -8.31 16.96 9.16
CA VAL A 76 -9.09 18.18 8.97
C VAL A 76 -10.31 18.13 9.87
N HIS A 77 -10.47 19.18 10.67
CA HIS A 77 -11.63 19.36 11.53
C HIS A 77 -12.77 20.01 10.74
N GLU A 78 -13.96 19.41 10.82
CA GLU A 78 -15.20 19.89 10.21
C GLU A 78 -16.24 20.14 11.31
N GLY A 79 -16.56 21.41 11.55
CA GLY A 79 -17.47 21.81 12.62
C GLY A 79 -16.90 21.56 14.01
N ASN A 80 -17.74 21.12 14.96
CA ASN A 80 -17.35 20.88 16.35
C ASN A 80 -17.09 19.40 16.69
N SER A 81 -17.42 18.46 15.79
CA SER A 81 -17.49 17.02 16.16
C SER A 81 -17.02 16.06 15.07
N HIS A 82 -16.67 16.54 13.87
CA HIS A 82 -16.32 15.67 12.76
C HIS A 82 -14.88 15.92 12.30
N TYR A 83 -14.22 14.82 11.94
CA TYR A 83 -12.89 14.83 11.36
C TYR A 83 -12.90 13.98 10.10
N TYR A 84 -12.05 14.35 9.15
CA TYR A 84 -11.74 13.49 8.02
C TYR A 84 -10.24 13.48 7.73
N GLY A 85 -9.78 12.35 7.22
CA GLY A 85 -8.43 12.22 6.68
C GLY A 85 -8.33 12.87 5.30
N ARG A 86 -7.40 13.81 5.16
CA ARG A 86 -6.98 14.37 3.88
C ARG A 86 -5.61 13.81 3.53
N ALA A 87 -5.59 12.98 2.50
CA ALA A 87 -4.40 12.32 2.00
C ALA A 87 -3.69 13.21 0.97
N LYS A 88 -2.37 13.33 1.11
CA LYS A 88 -1.53 14.16 0.27
C LYS A 88 -0.31 13.39 -0.21
N VAL A 89 0.09 13.64 -1.45
CA VAL A 89 1.32 13.10 -2.05
C VAL A 89 2.01 14.21 -2.84
N GLN A 90 3.33 14.26 -2.71
CA GLN A 90 4.19 15.11 -3.51
C GLN A 90 5.36 14.27 -4.01
N CYS A 91 5.61 14.26 -5.31
CA CYS A 91 6.73 13.58 -5.94
C CYS A 91 7.67 14.61 -6.56
N ASP A 92 8.94 14.23 -6.71
CA ASP A 92 9.98 15.10 -7.29
C ASP A 92 9.86 15.17 -8.81
N THR A 93 9.37 14.10 -9.44
CA THR A 93 9.21 14.00 -10.90
C THR A 93 7.91 13.29 -11.31
N GLY A 94 7.56 13.42 -12.58
CA GLY A 94 6.44 12.71 -13.20
C GLY A 94 5.09 13.44 -13.09
N SER A 95 4.06 12.80 -13.64
CA SER A 95 2.66 13.21 -13.53
C SER A 95 1.89 12.13 -12.81
N TYR A 96 1.07 12.51 -11.83
CA TYR A 96 0.41 11.55 -10.95
C TYR A 96 -0.91 12.07 -10.41
N ARG A 97 -1.73 11.12 -9.95
CA ARG A 97 -2.87 11.34 -9.06
C ARG A 97 -2.48 10.87 -7.67
N VAL A 98 -3.26 11.24 -6.66
CA VAL A 98 -3.16 10.64 -5.33
C VAL A 98 -4.27 9.62 -5.14
N LYS A 99 -3.95 8.54 -4.45
CA LYS A 99 -4.89 7.51 -4.00
C LYS A 99 -4.73 7.32 -2.51
N ALA A 100 -5.85 7.12 -1.82
CA ALA A 100 -5.88 6.84 -0.40
C ALA A 100 -6.77 5.63 -0.12
N GLN A 101 -6.33 4.73 0.77
CA GLN A 101 -7.25 3.82 1.43
C GLN A 101 -7.77 4.49 2.68
N CYS A 102 -9.08 4.55 2.75
CA CYS A 102 -9.85 5.16 3.81
C CYS A 102 -10.51 4.08 4.65
N ARG A 103 -10.61 4.28 5.96
CA ARG A 103 -11.38 3.43 6.88
C ARG A 103 -12.36 4.25 7.69
N ASN A 104 -13.57 3.72 7.83
CA ASN A 104 -14.56 4.24 8.75
C ASN A 104 -14.16 3.90 10.19
N LEU A 105 -14.02 4.90 11.06
CA LEU A 105 -13.59 4.68 12.44
C LEU A 105 -14.64 3.97 13.31
N GLN A 106 -15.92 4.07 12.95
CA GLN A 106 -17.02 3.46 13.70
C GLN A 106 -17.24 2.01 13.28
N THR A 107 -17.25 1.74 11.97
CA THR A 107 -17.61 0.40 11.44
C THR A 107 -16.40 -0.44 11.05
N GLY A 108 -15.22 0.16 10.91
CA GLY A 108 -14.02 -0.52 10.42
C GLY A 108 -14.03 -0.84 8.92
N VAL A 109 -15.09 -0.47 8.19
CA VAL A 109 -15.20 -0.70 6.74
C VAL A 109 -14.23 0.19 5.99
N GLY A 110 -13.51 -0.40 5.02
CA GLY A 110 -12.52 0.29 4.21
C GLY A 110 -12.96 0.48 2.76
N TYR A 111 -12.41 1.51 2.12
CA TYR A 111 -12.59 1.81 0.70
C TYR A 111 -11.39 2.56 0.17
N VAL A 112 -11.25 2.65 -1.15
CA VAL A 112 -10.18 3.42 -1.79
C VAL A 112 -10.80 4.61 -2.53
N VAL A 113 -10.17 5.78 -2.37
CA VAL A 113 -10.49 6.97 -3.15
C VAL A 113 -9.28 7.34 -3.99
N THR A 114 -9.48 7.51 -5.29
CA THR A 114 -8.46 8.02 -6.21
C THR A 114 -8.87 9.42 -6.67
N GLY A 115 -7.93 10.37 -6.58
CA GLY A 115 -8.14 11.73 -7.03
C GLY A 115 -8.40 11.80 -8.53
N THR A 116 -9.33 12.68 -8.92
CA THR A 116 -9.69 12.90 -10.32
C THR A 116 -8.74 13.86 -11.04
N GLN A 117 -7.95 14.64 -10.29
CA GLN A 117 -7.00 15.60 -10.84
C GLN A 117 -5.61 14.97 -10.98
N VAL A 118 -5.06 15.05 -12.19
CA VAL A 118 -3.64 14.78 -12.45
C VAL A 118 -2.85 16.03 -12.10
N VAL A 119 -1.76 15.87 -11.37
CA VAL A 119 -0.80 16.93 -11.07
C VAL A 119 0.55 16.57 -11.65
N SER A 120 1.32 17.58 -12.06
CA SER A 120 2.72 17.42 -12.41
C SER A 120 3.60 17.77 -11.23
N ALA A 121 4.64 16.98 -11.00
CA ALA A 121 5.65 17.28 -10.00
C ALA A 121 6.23 18.69 -10.19
N PRO A 122 6.59 19.40 -9.10
CA PRO A 122 6.56 18.96 -7.70
C PRO A 122 5.27 19.34 -6.97
N ASN A 123 4.13 19.47 -7.66
CA ASN A 123 2.89 19.94 -7.02
C ASN A 123 2.24 18.87 -6.13
N VAL A 124 1.59 19.30 -5.05
CA VAL A 124 0.91 18.37 -4.13
C VAL A 124 -0.41 17.89 -4.71
N ALA A 125 -0.59 16.58 -4.86
CA ALA A 125 -1.87 15.95 -5.12
C ALA A 125 -2.62 15.72 -3.79
N THR A 126 -3.92 15.98 -3.76
CA THR A 126 -4.75 15.84 -2.55
C THR A 126 -6.04 15.06 -2.83
N VAL A 127 -6.41 14.17 -1.92
CA VAL A 127 -7.72 13.51 -1.90
C VAL A 127 -8.24 13.43 -0.47
N THR A 128 -9.55 13.44 -0.31
CA THR A 128 -10.22 13.49 0.99
C THR A 128 -11.06 12.23 1.17
N CYS A 129 -10.89 11.55 2.32
CA CYS A 129 -11.84 10.53 2.75
C CYS A 129 -13.16 11.18 3.17
N TYR A 130 -14.28 10.45 3.07
CA TYR A 130 -15.58 10.95 3.52
C TYR A 130 -15.56 11.32 5.02
N SER A 131 -16.45 12.23 5.43
CA SER A 131 -16.56 12.67 6.83
C SER A 131 -16.71 11.49 7.80
N GLY A 132 -15.98 11.51 8.92
CA GLY A 132 -15.92 10.40 9.88
C GLY A 132 -14.99 9.24 9.50
N ASN A 133 -14.19 9.38 8.44
CA ASN A 133 -13.26 8.36 7.98
C ASN A 133 -11.81 8.88 7.99
N VAL A 134 -10.87 7.96 8.12
CA VAL A 134 -9.43 8.23 8.16
C VAL A 134 -8.76 7.67 6.95
N ALA A 135 -7.73 8.34 6.44
CA ALA A 135 -6.80 7.71 5.51
C ALA A 135 -5.83 6.84 6.33
N GLU A 136 -5.59 5.60 5.92
CA GLU A 136 -4.58 4.74 6.57
C GLU A 136 -3.35 4.52 5.69
N SER A 137 -3.52 4.61 4.37
CA SER A 137 -2.41 4.60 3.42
C SER A 137 -2.67 5.55 2.27
N VAL A 138 -1.58 6.09 1.72
CA VAL A 138 -1.60 7.10 0.65
C VAL A 138 -0.52 6.77 -0.36
N HIS A 139 -0.86 6.83 -1.65
CA HIS A 139 0.02 6.45 -2.75
C HIS A 139 -0.09 7.42 -3.92
N ALA A 140 1.01 7.61 -4.64
CA ALA A 140 1.00 8.20 -5.96
C ALA A 140 0.52 7.17 -6.99
N VAL A 141 -0.33 7.58 -7.92
CA VAL A 141 -0.75 6.78 -9.08
C VAL A 141 -0.19 7.44 -10.32
N ALA A 142 0.66 6.73 -11.06
CA ALA A 142 1.28 7.25 -12.29
C ALA A 142 0.23 7.58 -13.36
N GLU A 143 0.49 8.62 -14.16
CA GLU A 143 -0.34 9.01 -15.32
C GLU A 143 0.52 9.21 -16.58
N PRO A 144 0.27 8.49 -17.69
CA PRO A 144 -0.60 7.32 -17.77
C PRO A 144 -0.10 6.19 -16.86
N PRO A 145 -0.99 5.31 -16.39
CA PRO A 145 -0.58 4.27 -15.47
C PRO A 145 0.26 3.19 -16.17
N ALA A 146 1.14 2.56 -15.41
CA ALA A 146 2.02 1.50 -15.92
C ALA A 146 1.22 0.26 -16.35
N ALA A 147 1.75 -0.45 -17.35
CA ALA A 147 1.18 -1.72 -17.81
C ALA A 147 1.31 -2.82 -16.76
N GLY A 148 0.43 -3.82 -16.85
CA GLY A 148 0.35 -4.93 -15.89
C GLY A 148 -0.46 -4.60 -14.64
N VAL A 149 -0.31 -5.40 -13.59
CA VAL A 149 -0.97 -5.18 -12.29
C VAL A 149 -0.07 -4.31 -11.43
N THR A 150 -0.46 -3.06 -11.22
CA THR A 150 0.38 -2.08 -10.50
C THR A 150 -0.39 -1.31 -9.44
N GLY A 151 0.35 -0.74 -8.48
CA GLY A 151 -0.21 0.13 -7.45
C GLY A 151 -1.29 -0.52 -6.59
N CYS A 152 -1.19 -1.81 -6.27
CA CYS A 152 -2.22 -2.46 -5.48
C CYS A 152 -2.24 -1.96 -4.04
N THR A 153 -3.40 -1.49 -3.59
CA THR A 153 -3.69 -1.19 -2.18
C THR A 153 -4.59 -2.30 -1.64
N SER A 154 -4.19 -2.89 -0.51
CA SER A 154 -4.92 -3.98 0.12
C SER A 154 -5.28 -3.64 1.56
N TRP A 155 -6.40 -4.16 2.04
CA TRP A 155 -6.86 -3.96 3.40
C TRP A 155 -7.71 -5.14 3.87
N ILE A 156 -7.87 -5.22 5.19
CA ILE A 156 -8.63 -6.27 5.86
C ILE A 156 -9.74 -5.61 6.65
N GLU A 157 -10.96 -6.10 6.46
CA GLU A 157 -12.13 -5.71 7.22
C GLU A 157 -12.52 -6.82 8.19
N TRP A 158 -12.94 -6.41 9.38
CA TRP A 158 -13.55 -7.30 10.36
C TRP A 158 -15.05 -7.29 10.15
N VAL A 159 -15.61 -8.46 9.83
CA VAL A 159 -17.06 -8.59 9.65
C VAL A 159 -17.63 -9.32 10.85
N HIS A 160 -18.55 -8.67 11.56
CA HIS A 160 -19.32 -9.27 12.63
C HIS A 160 -20.62 -9.84 12.07
N GLN A 161 -20.93 -11.09 12.38
CA GLN A 161 -22.17 -11.77 12.06
C GLN A 161 -22.84 -12.23 13.37
N GLY A 162 -23.76 -11.41 13.88
CA GLY A 162 -24.35 -11.63 15.20
C GLY A 162 -23.35 -11.44 16.35
N ASN A 163 -23.66 -12.00 17.52
CA ASN A 163 -22.89 -11.72 18.74
C ASN A 163 -21.53 -12.44 18.83
N ASN A 164 -21.36 -13.58 18.14
CA ASN A 164 -20.19 -14.46 18.35
C ASN A 164 -19.50 -14.95 17.08
N HIS A 165 -19.99 -14.59 15.89
CA HIS A 165 -19.32 -14.98 14.64
C HIS A 165 -18.63 -13.78 14.02
N TYR A 166 -17.37 -13.98 13.66
CA TYR A 166 -16.62 -13.02 12.88
C TYR A 166 -15.87 -13.74 11.77
N TYR A 167 -15.58 -13.03 10.69
CA TYR A 167 -14.64 -13.47 9.67
C TYR A 167 -13.85 -12.29 9.12
N GLY A 168 -12.59 -12.55 8.77
CA GLY A 168 -11.78 -11.61 8.02
C GLY A 168 -12.27 -11.50 6.58
N ARG A 169 -12.48 -10.27 6.12
CA ARG A 169 -12.75 -9.95 4.71
C ARG A 169 -11.54 -9.24 4.13
N ALA A 170 -10.86 -9.90 3.22
CA ALA A 170 -9.69 -9.39 2.54
C ALA A 170 -10.08 -8.68 1.24
N LYS A 171 -9.53 -7.48 1.02
CA LYS A 171 -9.80 -6.66 -0.15
C LYS A 171 -8.52 -6.14 -0.77
N VAL A 172 -8.52 -6.02 -2.10
CA VAL A 172 -7.43 -5.38 -2.84
C VAL A 172 -7.98 -4.63 -4.04
N GLN A 173 -7.39 -3.47 -4.33
CA GLN A 173 -7.65 -2.66 -5.50
C GLN A 173 -6.33 -2.20 -6.11
N CYS A 174 -6.14 -2.45 -7.40
CA CYS A 174 -4.97 -2.03 -8.16
C CYS A 174 -5.34 -0.90 -9.14
N ASP A 175 -4.34 -0.18 -9.61
CA ASP A 175 -4.52 0.93 -10.56
C ASP A 175 -4.71 0.43 -11.98
N THR A 176 -4.07 -0.69 -12.32
CA THR A 176 -4.11 -1.31 -13.64
C THR A 176 -4.15 -2.84 -13.58
N GLY A 177 -4.45 -3.44 -14.73
CA GLY A 177 -4.41 -4.88 -14.96
C GLY A 177 -5.67 -5.63 -14.53
N SER A 178 -5.65 -6.95 -14.75
CA SER A 178 -6.67 -7.88 -14.29
C SER A 178 -6.07 -8.78 -13.21
N TYR A 179 -6.80 -8.94 -12.11
CA TYR A 179 -6.31 -9.65 -10.94
C TYR A 179 -7.44 -10.30 -10.16
N ARG A 180 -7.07 -11.26 -9.32
CA ARG A 180 -7.91 -11.76 -8.23
C ARG A 180 -7.22 -11.54 -6.90
N VAL A 181 -7.97 -11.59 -5.82
CA VAL A 181 -7.41 -11.46 -4.47
C VAL A 181 -6.91 -12.81 -3.94
N LYS A 182 -5.84 -12.78 -3.16
CA LYS A 182 -5.35 -13.89 -2.33
C LYS A 182 -5.26 -13.41 -0.89
N ALA A 183 -5.76 -14.20 0.04
CA ALA A 183 -5.67 -13.93 1.46
C ALA A 183 -4.98 -15.09 2.19
N GLN A 184 -4.09 -14.76 3.11
CA GLN A 184 -3.65 -15.70 4.15
C GLN A 184 -4.60 -15.56 5.33
N CYS A 185 -5.28 -16.65 5.68
CA CYS A 185 -6.23 -16.71 6.76
C CYS A 185 -5.65 -17.51 7.92
N ARG A 186 -5.97 -17.13 9.15
CA ARG A 186 -5.59 -17.86 10.36
C ARG A 186 -6.81 -18.07 11.24
N ASN A 187 -6.94 -19.28 11.77
CA ASN A 187 -7.91 -19.58 12.81
C ASN A 187 -7.49 -18.94 14.13
N LEU A 188 -8.35 -18.12 14.74
CA LEU A 188 -7.98 -17.42 15.98
C LEU A 188 -7.93 -18.32 17.22
N GLN A 189 -8.63 -19.44 17.22
CA GLN A 189 -8.64 -20.37 18.36
C GLN A 189 -7.48 -21.36 18.29
N THR A 190 -7.21 -21.89 17.11
CA THR A 190 -6.22 -22.97 16.91
C THR A 190 -4.88 -22.48 16.36
N GLY A 191 -4.83 -21.26 15.81
CA GLY A 191 -3.64 -20.70 15.17
C GLY A 191 -3.32 -21.28 13.79
N VAL A 192 -4.09 -22.26 13.29
CA VAL A 192 -3.84 -22.90 11.99
C VAL A 192 -4.07 -21.91 10.85
N GLY A 193 -3.09 -21.82 9.95
CA GLY A 193 -3.13 -20.97 8.77
C GLY A 193 -3.54 -21.71 7.48
N TYR A 194 -4.20 -21.01 6.56
CA TYR A 194 -4.53 -21.49 5.22
C TYR A 194 -4.61 -20.32 4.23
N VAL A 195 -4.66 -20.62 2.93
CA VAL A 195 -4.75 -19.61 1.87
C VAL A 195 -6.09 -19.72 1.17
N VAL A 196 -6.75 -18.59 0.93
CA VAL A 196 -7.97 -18.51 0.12
C VAL A 196 -7.70 -17.62 -1.08
N TYR A 197 -8.12 -18.08 -2.25
CA TYR A 197 -8.13 -17.28 -3.48
C TYR A 197 -9.55 -16.83 -3.79
N GLY A 198 -9.70 -15.57 -4.17
CA GLY A 198 -10.95 -15.06 -4.73
C GLY A 198 -11.27 -15.79 -6.02
N THR A 199 -12.55 -16.12 -6.21
CA THR A 199 -13.04 -16.84 -7.39
C THR A 199 -13.24 -15.92 -8.60
N GLN A 200 -13.38 -14.62 -8.37
CA GLN A 200 -13.59 -13.63 -9.42
C GLN A 200 -12.29 -12.93 -9.79
N VAL A 201 -12.04 -12.85 -11.10
CA VAL A 201 -11.06 -11.95 -11.70
C VAL A 201 -11.75 -10.62 -11.94
N VAL A 202 -11.15 -9.53 -11.49
CA VAL A 202 -11.64 -8.17 -11.72
C VAL A 202 -10.62 -7.38 -12.53
N SER A 203 -11.10 -6.43 -13.31
CA SER A 203 -10.25 -5.45 -13.98
C SER A 203 -10.15 -4.19 -13.13
N ALA A 204 -8.94 -3.63 -13.00
CA ALA A 204 -8.74 -2.34 -12.35
C ALA A 204 -9.67 -1.26 -12.93
N PRO A 205 -10.17 -0.31 -12.12
CA PRO A 205 -9.87 -0.11 -10.69
C PRO A 205 -10.87 -0.83 -9.75
N ASN A 206 -11.50 -1.94 -10.16
CA ASN A 206 -12.51 -2.60 -9.33
C ASN A 206 -11.90 -3.34 -8.13
N VAL A 207 -12.62 -3.41 -7.01
CA VAL A 207 -12.16 -4.09 -5.80
C VAL A 207 -12.35 -5.61 -5.92
N ALA A 208 -11.30 -6.39 -5.72
CA ALA A 208 -11.38 -7.83 -5.52
C ALA A 208 -11.56 -8.14 -4.02
N THR A 209 -12.49 -9.03 -3.68
CA THR A 209 -12.82 -9.38 -2.28
C THR A 209 -12.82 -10.89 -2.08
N VAL A 210 -12.34 -11.36 -0.92
CA VAL A 210 -12.44 -12.75 -0.48
C VAL A 210 -12.68 -12.82 1.02
N LEU A 211 -13.37 -13.86 1.46
CA LEU A 211 -13.68 -14.11 2.86
C LEU A 211 -12.83 -15.27 3.38
N CYS A 212 -12.28 -15.11 4.58
CA CYS A 212 -11.87 -16.24 5.38
C CYS A 212 -13.11 -16.99 5.90
N TYR A 213 -12.98 -18.28 6.21
CA TYR A 213 -14.06 -19.04 6.83
C TYR A 213 -14.42 -18.45 8.21
N SER A 214 -15.64 -18.71 8.68
CA SER A 214 -16.12 -18.24 9.99
C SER A 214 -15.16 -18.64 11.13
N GLY A 215 -14.88 -17.71 12.05
CA GLY A 215 -13.91 -17.88 13.15
C GLY A 215 -12.44 -17.68 12.76
N ASN A 216 -12.17 -17.20 11.54
CA ASN A 216 -10.82 -16.98 11.04
C ASN A 216 -10.62 -15.52 10.62
N VAL A 217 -9.38 -15.07 10.69
CA VAL A 217 -8.97 -13.69 10.36
C VAL A 217 -8.08 -13.71 9.14
N ALA A 218 -8.13 -12.66 8.33
CA ALA A 218 -7.12 -12.45 7.30
C ALA A 218 -5.90 -11.79 7.96
N GLU A 219 -4.70 -12.26 7.61
CA GLU A 219 -3.42 -11.74 8.12
C GLU A 219 -2.65 -10.98 7.05
N SER A 220 -2.77 -11.42 5.79
CA SER A 220 -2.18 -10.73 4.66
C SER A 220 -3.07 -10.85 3.43
N VAL A 221 -3.01 -9.85 2.57
CA VAL A 221 -3.82 -9.74 1.36
C VAL A 221 -2.93 -9.33 0.20
N GLN A 222 -3.12 -9.96 -0.95
CA GLN A 222 -2.32 -9.72 -2.15
C GLN A 222 -3.21 -9.75 -3.38
N ALA A 223 -2.88 -8.93 -4.38
CA ALA A 223 -3.39 -9.13 -5.73
C ALA A 223 -2.57 -10.21 -6.43
N VAL A 224 -3.24 -11.07 -7.17
CA VAL A 224 -2.63 -12.11 -8.01
C VAL A 224 -2.96 -11.77 -9.46
N PRO A 225 -1.96 -11.40 -10.28
CA PRO A 225 -2.16 -11.15 -11.71
C PRO A 225 -2.80 -12.34 -12.42
N GLN A 226 -3.60 -12.07 -13.45
CA GLN A 226 -4.29 -13.06 -14.27
C GLN A 226 -3.97 -12.88 -15.75
#